data_AF-A0A1X7KYD5-F1
#
_entry.id   AF-A0A1X7KYD5-F1
#
_cell.length_a   1.000
_cell.length_b   1.000
_cell.length_c   1.000
_cell.angle_alpha   90.00
_cell.angle_beta   90.00
_cell.angle_gamma   90.00
#
_symmetry.space_group_name_H-M   'P 1'
#
loop_
_entity.id
_entity.type
_entity.pdbx_description
1 polymer ?
#
loop_
_entity_poly.entity_id
_entity_poly.type
_entity_poly.pdbx_seq_one_letter_code
_entity_poly.pdbx_strand_id
1 'polypeptide(L)'
;MIILTWWSATPPFFKNRTDAEKQNLRKVRNLQLEDRERLNFGGLANELWYKGGEEAFVKKMAVESLQFKDQVHWFTSLVSQKENLKNIKRAINKTLPADVQVIAMEQGNKKSRFVAWTFNK
;
A
#
# COMPACT_ATOMS: atom_id res chain seq x y z
N MET A 1 -16.96 16.60 2.63
CA MET A 1 -15.63 16.03 2.35
C MET A 1 -15.73 14.52 2.55
N ILE A 2 -16.20 13.80 1.52
CA ILE A 2 -16.43 12.35 1.61
C ILE A 2 -15.09 11.69 1.32
N ILE A 3 -14.38 11.33 2.38
CA ILE A 3 -13.25 10.42 2.31
C ILE A 3 -13.87 9.02 2.14
N LEU A 4 -14.03 8.56 0.91
CA LEU A 4 -14.23 7.13 0.66
C LEU A 4 -12.88 6.43 0.87
N THR A 5 -12.45 6.35 2.12
CA THR A 5 -11.48 5.33 2.53
C THR A 5 -12.17 3.99 2.32
N TRP A 6 -11.89 3.36 1.18
CA TRP A 6 -11.97 1.92 1.07
C TRP A 6 -11.04 1.34 2.16
N TRP A 7 -11.66 0.99 3.28
CA TRP A 7 -11.07 0.65 4.58
C TRP A 7 -10.17 -0.61 4.57
N SER A 8 -9.95 -1.27 3.42
CA SER A 8 -9.21 -2.55 3.35
C SER A 8 -8.16 -2.58 2.23
N ALA A 9 -7.44 -1.49 1.99
CA ALA A 9 -6.33 -1.48 1.04
C ALA A 9 -5.06 -0.90 1.67
N THR A 10 -4.60 -1.47 2.78
CA THR A 10 -3.17 -1.44 3.05
C THR A 10 -2.49 -2.27 1.96
N PRO A 11 -1.70 -1.67 1.06
CA PRO A 11 -1.01 -2.48 0.06
C PRO A 11 -0.13 -3.49 0.79
N PRO A 12 -0.14 -4.75 0.35
CA PRO A 12 0.56 -5.79 1.06
C PRO A 12 2.06 -5.51 1.08
N PHE A 13 2.64 -5.63 2.26
CA PHE A 13 4.02 -5.28 2.55
C PHE A 13 5.02 -6.20 1.83
N PHE A 14 4.61 -7.40 1.39
CA PHE A 14 5.48 -8.43 0.85
C PHE A 14 5.17 -8.77 -0.61
N LYS A 15 6.21 -9.03 -1.41
CA LYS A 15 6.11 -9.36 -2.85
C LYS A 15 5.71 -10.81 -3.11
N ASN A 16 5.83 -11.69 -2.12
CA ASN A 16 5.75 -13.16 -2.23
C ASN A 16 5.69 -13.79 -0.82
N ARG A 17 5.02 -14.96 -0.72
CA ARG A 17 4.77 -15.69 0.55
C ARG A 17 6.07 -16.04 1.30
N THR A 18 7.10 -16.42 0.56
CA THR A 18 8.41 -16.83 1.09
C THR A 18 9.17 -15.69 1.78
N ASP A 19 8.99 -14.44 1.34
CA ASP A 19 9.63 -13.27 1.99
C ASP A 19 8.96 -12.94 3.32
N ALA A 20 7.63 -13.10 3.41
CA ALA A 20 6.88 -12.97 4.65
C ALA A 20 7.29 -14.03 5.68
N GLU A 21 7.42 -15.30 5.26
CA GLU A 21 7.87 -16.41 6.11
C GLU A 21 9.30 -16.21 6.61
N LYS A 22 10.24 -15.77 5.76
CA LYS A 22 11.64 -15.54 6.15
C LYS A 22 11.81 -14.40 7.14
N GLN A 23 11.08 -13.29 6.99
CA GLN A 23 11.11 -12.20 7.97
C GLN A 23 10.46 -12.62 9.30
N ASN A 24 9.42 -13.44 9.25
CA ASN A 24 8.77 -13.99 10.44
C ASN A 24 9.73 -14.88 11.23
N LEU A 25 10.40 -15.83 10.55
CA LEU A 25 11.40 -16.72 11.15
C LEU A 25 12.57 -15.95 11.78
N ARG A 26 13.01 -14.84 11.17
CA ARG A 26 14.06 -13.97 11.73
C ARG A 26 13.58 -13.23 12.99
N LYS A 27 12.35 -12.74 13.00
CA LYS A 27 11.79 -12.01 14.15
C LYS A 27 11.48 -12.92 15.34
N VAL A 28 10.91 -14.10 15.11
CA VAL A 28 10.67 -15.11 16.15
C VAL A 28 11.99 -15.54 16.80
N ARG A 29 13.03 -15.77 15.99
CA ARG A 29 14.37 -16.09 16.49
C ARG A 29 15.01 -14.97 17.31
N ASN A 30 14.86 -13.71 16.88
CA ASN A 30 15.45 -12.56 17.58
C ASN A 30 14.70 -12.17 18.86
N LEU A 31 13.42 -12.57 19.01
CA LEU A 31 12.58 -12.24 20.16
C LEU A 31 12.42 -13.37 21.18
N GLN A 32 13.04 -14.55 20.93
CA GLN A 32 12.95 -15.73 21.81
C GLN A 32 11.50 -16.11 22.18
N LEU A 33 10.54 -15.87 21.28
CA LEU A 33 9.13 -16.19 21.50
C LEU A 33 8.90 -17.67 21.25
N GLU A 34 8.24 -18.36 22.19
CA GLU A 34 7.81 -19.75 21.98
C GLU A 34 6.83 -19.84 20.80
N ASP A 35 6.89 -20.96 20.08
CA ASP A 35 6.26 -21.30 18.78
C ASP A 35 4.73 -21.13 18.69
N ARG A 36 4.08 -20.55 19.70
CA ARG A 36 2.62 -20.42 19.83
C ARG A 36 2.08 -19.01 19.74
N GLU A 37 2.91 -17.98 19.59
CA GLU A 37 2.42 -16.63 19.30
C GLU A 37 2.07 -16.51 17.82
N ARG A 38 0.87 -17.05 17.54
CA ARG A 38 0.05 -16.76 16.37
C ARG A 38 0.21 -15.29 15.99
N LEU A 39 0.79 -15.08 14.81
CA LEU A 39 0.61 -13.93 13.93
C LEU A 39 -0.09 -12.74 14.63
N ASN A 40 0.69 -11.74 15.05
CA ASN A 40 0.15 -10.42 15.44
C ASN A 40 -0.50 -9.66 14.26
N PHE A 41 -0.83 -10.36 13.17
CA PHE A 41 -1.58 -9.87 12.04
C PHE A 41 -2.91 -10.64 12.04
N GLY A 42 -3.93 -10.09 12.71
CA GLY A 42 -5.30 -10.58 12.65
C GLY A 42 -5.99 -10.34 11.29
N GLY A 43 -5.21 -10.19 10.22
CA GLY A 43 -5.68 -10.04 8.85
C GLY A 43 -5.73 -11.39 8.14
N LEU A 44 -6.68 -11.54 7.20
CA LEU A 44 -6.72 -12.71 6.32
C LEU A 44 -5.39 -12.84 5.58
N ALA A 45 -4.86 -14.05 5.40
CA ALA A 45 -3.55 -14.28 4.76
C ALA A 45 -3.40 -13.67 3.35
N ASN A 46 -4.52 -13.28 2.72
CA ASN A 46 -4.62 -12.55 1.46
C ASN A 46 -4.35 -11.03 1.58
N GLU A 47 -4.30 -10.45 2.77
CA GLU A 47 -3.98 -9.04 3.03
C GLU A 47 -2.46 -8.80 3.15
N LEU A 48 -1.66 -9.87 3.19
CA LEU A 48 -0.21 -9.80 3.47
C LEU A 48 0.68 -9.78 2.22
N TRP A 49 0.20 -10.25 1.06
CA TRP A 49 0.98 -10.31 -0.18
C TRP A 49 0.13 -10.07 -1.44
N TYR A 50 0.66 -9.32 -2.40
CA TYR A 50 0.08 -9.15 -3.74
C TYR A 50 1.13 -9.56 -4.76
N LYS A 51 0.71 -10.19 -5.87
CA LYS A 51 1.65 -10.56 -6.93
C LYS A 51 2.25 -9.30 -7.54
N GLY A 52 3.56 -9.09 -7.33
CA GLY A 52 4.27 -7.87 -7.72
C GLY A 52 4.32 -6.78 -6.63
N GLY A 53 3.84 -7.10 -5.43
CA GLY A 53 3.86 -6.26 -4.23
C GLY A 53 3.03 -4.98 -4.35
N GLU A 54 3.31 -4.05 -3.44
CA GLU A 54 2.70 -2.71 -3.36
C GLU A 54 2.69 -1.96 -4.70
N GLU A 55 3.80 -1.97 -5.45
CA GLU A 55 3.89 -1.25 -6.72
C GLU A 55 2.84 -1.75 -7.73
N ALA A 56 2.70 -3.07 -7.90
CA ALA A 56 1.75 -3.63 -8.86
C ALA A 56 0.29 -3.40 -8.42
N PHE A 57 0.04 -3.39 -7.11
CA PHE A 57 -1.27 -3.11 -6.55
C PHE A 57 -1.72 -1.67 -6.86
N VAL A 58 -0.88 -0.67 -6.52
CA VAL A 58 -1.22 0.73 -6.77
C VAL A 58 -1.30 1.03 -8.26
N LYS A 59 -0.48 0.39 -9.10
CA LYS A 59 -0.60 0.48 -10.56
C LYS A 59 -1.96 0.02 -11.07
N LYS A 60 -2.44 -1.13 -10.59
CA LYS A 60 -3.76 -1.65 -10.96
C LYS A 60 -4.86 -0.70 -10.50
N MET A 61 -4.78 -0.23 -9.25
CA MET A 61 -5.74 0.74 -8.70
C MET A 61 -5.78 2.03 -9.50
N ALA A 62 -4.62 2.55 -9.94
CA ALA A 62 -4.57 3.73 -10.79
C ALA A 62 -5.35 3.52 -12.11
N VAL A 63 -5.21 2.35 -12.75
CA VAL A 63 -5.97 2.04 -13.97
C VAL A 63 -7.46 1.89 -13.69
N GLU A 64 -7.84 1.15 -12.64
CA GLU A 64 -9.25 0.95 -12.26
C GLU A 64 -9.93 2.27 -11.85
N SER A 65 -9.17 3.21 -11.27
CA SER A 65 -9.69 4.52 -10.86
C SER A 65 -10.30 5.34 -12.02
N LEU A 66 -9.91 5.06 -13.27
CA LEU A 66 -10.52 5.69 -14.45
C LEU A 66 -12.03 5.38 -14.58
N GLN A 67 -12.46 4.19 -14.16
CA GLN A 67 -13.87 3.78 -14.23
C GLN A 67 -14.73 4.50 -13.18
N PHE A 68 -14.11 4.97 -12.10
CA PHE A 68 -14.78 5.60 -10.96
C PHE A 68 -14.47 7.10 -10.85
N LYS A 69 -13.85 7.69 -11.87
CA LYS A 69 -13.35 9.08 -11.85
C LYS A 69 -14.44 10.11 -11.52
N ASP A 70 -15.68 9.86 -11.93
CA ASP A 70 -16.81 10.77 -11.72
C ASP A 70 -17.52 10.53 -10.38
N GLN A 71 -17.23 9.40 -9.72
CA GLN A 71 -17.87 8.98 -8.46
C GLN A 71 -16.99 9.25 -7.24
N VAL A 72 -15.67 9.28 -7.43
CA VAL A 72 -14.67 9.39 -6.35
C VAL A 72 -13.82 10.62 -6.57
N HIS A 73 -13.87 11.54 -5.61
CA HIS A 73 -13.06 12.76 -5.68
C HIS A 73 -11.57 12.49 -5.51
N TRP A 74 -11.17 11.66 -4.55
CA TRP A 74 -9.76 11.39 -4.27
C TRP A 74 -9.53 9.90 -4.10
N PHE A 75 -8.56 9.40 -4.83
CA PHE A 75 -8.00 8.06 -4.66
C PHE A 75 -6.72 8.17 -3.86
N THR A 76 -6.54 7.30 -2.86
CA THR A 76 -5.36 7.32 -2.00
C THR A 76 -4.81 5.92 -1.78
N SER A 77 -3.49 5.83 -1.60
CA SER A 77 -2.83 4.60 -1.17
C SER A 77 -1.62 4.93 -0.30
N LEU A 78 -1.46 4.21 0.80
CA LEU A 78 -0.22 4.22 1.58
C LEU A 78 0.92 3.63 0.74
N VAL A 79 2.12 4.16 0.91
CA VAL A 79 3.35 3.68 0.25
C VAL A 79 4.44 3.53 1.30
N SER A 80 4.80 2.29 1.60
CA SER A 80 5.79 1.93 2.63
C SER A 80 7.22 2.07 2.11
N GLN A 81 7.47 1.67 0.85
CA GLN A 81 8.82 1.67 0.28
C GLN A 81 9.03 2.91 -0.60
N LYS A 82 10.07 3.70 -0.30
CA LYS A 82 10.39 4.93 -1.07
C LYS A 82 10.72 4.62 -2.53
N GLU A 83 11.34 3.48 -2.77
CA GLU A 83 11.79 3.04 -4.09
C GLU A 83 10.61 2.85 -5.06
N ASN A 84 9.47 2.35 -4.55
CA ASN A 84 8.26 2.14 -5.34
C ASN A 84 7.60 3.45 -5.78
N LEU A 85 7.81 4.55 -5.04
CA LEU A 85 7.11 5.83 -5.25
C LEU A 85 7.33 6.39 -6.67
N LYS A 86 8.55 6.26 -7.21
CA LYS A 86 8.87 6.77 -8.56
C LYS A 86 8.05 6.05 -9.63
N ASN A 87 7.96 4.72 -9.52
CA ASN A 87 7.22 3.90 -10.48
C ASN A 87 5.71 4.06 -10.31
N ILE A 88 5.22 4.15 -9.07
CA ILE A 88 3.82 4.41 -8.74
C ILE A 88 3.37 5.75 -9.31
N LYS A 89 4.12 6.83 -9.05
CA LYS A 89 3.82 8.16 -9.56
C LYS A 89 3.80 8.18 -11.10
N ARG A 90 4.75 7.50 -11.74
CA ARG A 90 4.78 7.37 -13.21
C ARG A 90 3.54 6.65 -13.74
N ALA A 91 3.06 5.62 -13.05
CA ALA A 91 1.87 4.88 -13.47
C ALA A 91 0.59 5.68 -13.27
N ILE A 92 0.45 6.37 -12.14
CA ILE A 92 -0.67 7.29 -11.89
C ILE A 92 -0.68 8.40 -12.94
N ASN A 93 0.46 9.02 -13.25
CA ASN A 93 0.51 10.07 -14.27
C ASN A 93 0.09 9.59 -15.68
N LYS A 94 0.22 8.29 -15.99
CA LYS A 94 -0.26 7.74 -17.27
C LYS A 94 -1.78 7.72 -17.38
N THR A 95 -2.51 7.80 -16.27
CA THR A 95 -3.98 7.88 -16.28
C THR A 95 -4.49 9.31 -16.43
N LEU A 96 -3.57 10.29 -16.57
CA LEU A 96 -3.87 11.71 -16.75
C LEU A 96 -4.79 12.29 -15.66
N PRO A 97 -4.46 12.09 -14.36
CA PRO A 97 -5.19 12.75 -13.27
C PRO A 97 -5.04 14.27 -13.36
N ALA A 98 -6.02 14.98 -12.80
CA ALA A 98 -6.00 16.43 -12.68
C ALA A 98 -4.96 16.91 -11.65
N ASP A 99 -4.80 16.18 -10.54
CA ASP A 99 -3.77 16.44 -9.53
C ASP A 99 -3.26 15.13 -8.90
N VAL A 100 -1.98 15.15 -8.50
CA VAL A 100 -1.28 14.04 -7.82
C VAL A 100 -0.41 14.59 -6.70
N GLN A 101 -0.74 14.21 -5.48
CA GLN A 101 -0.03 14.61 -4.27
C GLN A 101 0.67 13.43 -3.63
N VAL A 102 1.85 13.68 -3.07
CA VAL A 102 2.55 12.73 -2.21
C VAL A 102 2.77 13.39 -0.88
N ILE A 103 2.15 12.85 0.16
CA ILE A 103 2.21 13.40 1.51
C ILE A 103 3.11 12.50 2.34
N ALA A 104 4.19 13.07 2.86
CA ALA A 104 5.06 12.41 3.81
C ALA A 104 4.42 12.47 5.21
N MET A 105 4.42 11.35 5.91
CA MET A 105 3.96 11.25 7.28
C MET A 105 5.11 10.74 8.14
N GLU A 106 5.42 11.49 9.20
CA GLU A 106 6.46 11.12 10.16
C GLU A 106 5.80 10.98 11.53
N GLN A 107 5.83 9.76 12.08
CA GLN A 107 5.40 9.47 13.46
C GLN A 107 6.55 8.76 14.17
N GLY A 108 7.31 9.51 14.97
CA GLY A 108 8.53 9.01 15.61
C GLY A 108 9.52 8.45 14.58
N ASN A 109 9.94 7.19 14.76
CA ASN A 109 10.87 6.51 13.85
C ASN A 109 10.22 5.92 12.59
N LYS A 110 8.89 5.98 12.46
CA LYS A 110 8.17 5.43 11.31
C LYS A 110 7.94 6.52 10.27
N LYS A 111 8.68 6.44 9.17
CA LYS A 111 8.46 7.26 7.97
C LYS A 111 7.49 6.54 7.04
N SER A 112 6.24 6.96 7.03
CA SER A 112 5.24 6.51 6.05
C SER A 112 4.97 7.62 5.03
N ARG A 113 4.38 7.25 3.90
CA ARG A 113 3.92 8.19 2.88
C ARG A 113 2.60 7.69 2.37
N PHE A 114 1.77 8.57 1.85
CA PHE A 114 0.69 8.14 0.97
C PHE A 114 0.71 8.98 -0.31
N VAL A 115 0.26 8.34 -1.39
CA VAL A 115 -0.02 9.01 -2.65
C VAL A 115 -1.52 9.24 -2.75
N ALA A 116 -1.90 10.41 -3.24
CA ALA A 116 -3.27 10.80 -3.49
C ALA A 116 -3.37 11.33 -4.92
N TRP A 117 -4.43 10.97 -5.64
CA TRP A 117 -4.70 11.52 -6.96
C TRP A 117 -6.19 11.74 -7.19
N THR A 118 -6.51 12.69 -8.06
CA THR A 118 -7.87 13.05 -8.42
C THR A 118 -7.98 13.31 -9.92
N PHE A 119 -9.16 13.05 -10.49
CA PHE A 119 -9.50 13.43 -11.86
C PHE A 119 -10.31 14.73 -11.92
N ASN A 120 -10.71 15.26 -10.76
CA ASN A 120 -11.47 16.49 -10.62
C ASN A 120 -10.51 17.64 -10.26
N LYS A 121 -10.74 18.83 -10.80
CA LYS A 121 -9.97 20.04 -10.45
C LYS A 121 -10.53 20.73 -9.21
#